data_AF-I3DIN6-F1
#
_entry.id   AF-I3DIN6-F1
#
_cell.length_a   1.000
_cell.length_b   1.000
_cell.length_c   1.000
_cell.angle_alpha   90.00
_cell.angle_beta   90.00
_cell.angle_gamma   90.00
#
_symmetry.space_group_name_H-M   'P 1'
#
loop_
_entity.id
_entity.type
_entity.pdbx_description
1 polymer ?
#
loop_
_entity_poly.entity_id
_entity_poly.type
_entity_poly.pdbx_seq_one_letter_code
_entity_poly.pdbx_strand_id
1 'polypeptide(L)'
;MEALKEIRNEIDALDRELLNIFAKRLALVKKVGEIKHQHGLPIYVPERETDMLRARRIEAEKIGVPADLIEDVLRRLMRESYVNENNYGFKTVNPDIKKIVIVGGKGKLGGLWGRFLITSGYHVEALGSQDWDRAEAIFADADVVIVCVPIAKTLDTIERLKPYLKDNMLLTDLTSVKRQPLEKMLEVHQGAVVGLHPMFGPDVASLAKQVVVRCDGRFPERYEWLLEQIQIWGAKVYQVDAAEHDHSMTYIQALRHFVTFTSGLHLSRQPVKLASLLALSSPIYRLELAMIGRLFAQDGELYADIIMDKPENLAVIKSLQKSYTDSLAFFENADKDGFIKTFNQIKQWFGDYSEQFMRESRQLLQQANDHRQHD
;
A
#
# COMPACT_ATOMS: atom_id res chain seq x y z
N MET A 1 -44.54 24.08 3.35
CA MET A 1 -43.55 24.10 2.25
C MET A 1 -42.63 25.32 2.31
N GLU A 2 -43.14 26.50 2.69
CA GLU A 2 -42.35 27.74 2.76
C GLU A 2 -41.32 27.77 3.91
N ALA A 3 -41.71 27.42 5.14
CA ALA A 3 -40.77 27.28 6.27
C ALA A 3 -39.64 26.26 6.01
N LEU A 4 -39.93 25.17 5.28
CA LEU A 4 -38.91 24.20 4.87
C LEU A 4 -37.95 24.80 3.84
N LYS A 5 -38.43 25.67 2.96
CA LYS A 5 -37.61 26.37 1.96
C LYS A 5 -36.69 27.39 2.61
N GLU A 6 -37.17 28.12 3.62
CA GLU A 6 -36.36 29.05 4.39
C GLU A 6 -35.20 28.35 5.12
N ILE A 7 -35.49 27.27 5.85
CA ILE A 7 -34.45 26.47 6.53
C ILE A 7 -33.43 25.91 5.52
N ARG A 8 -33.88 25.44 4.35
CA ARG A 8 -32.97 24.97 3.30
C ARG A 8 -32.07 26.07 2.75
N ASN A 9 -32.59 27.29 2.58
CA ASN A 9 -31.77 28.43 2.15
C ASN A 9 -30.73 28.81 3.21
N GLU A 10 -31.06 28.70 4.50
CA GLU A 10 -30.09 28.91 5.59
C GLU A 10 -28.99 27.83 5.57
N ILE A 11 -29.35 26.56 5.36
CA ILE A 11 -28.38 25.47 5.18
C ILE A 11 -27.47 25.76 3.97
N ASP A 12 -28.03 26.15 2.82
CA ASP A 12 -27.26 26.48 1.62
C ASP A 12 -26.30 27.66 1.85
N ALA A 13 -26.64 28.61 2.72
CA ALA A 13 -25.76 29.71 3.09
C ALA A 13 -24.61 29.21 3.98
N LEU A 14 -24.90 28.38 4.98
CA LEU A 14 -23.87 27.76 5.84
C LEU A 14 -22.91 26.86 5.04
N ASP A 15 -23.42 26.09 4.07
CA ASP A 15 -22.59 25.26 3.19
C ASP A 15 -21.63 26.11 2.36
N ARG A 16 -22.06 27.28 1.88
CA ARG A 16 -21.15 28.23 1.20
C ARG A 16 -20.09 28.80 2.13
N GLU A 17 -20.43 29.04 3.40
CA GLU A 17 -19.43 29.45 4.40
C GLU A 17 -18.41 28.34 4.66
N LEU A 18 -18.84 27.07 4.74
CA LEU A 18 -17.96 25.92 4.87
C LEU A 18 -16.98 25.82 3.69
N LEU A 19 -17.44 26.04 2.45
CA LEU A 19 -16.56 26.08 1.28
C LEU A 19 -15.47 27.16 1.42
N ASN A 20 -15.83 28.35 1.89
CA ASN A 20 -14.87 29.43 2.13
C ASN A 20 -13.86 29.07 3.24
N ILE A 21 -14.31 28.40 4.30
CA ILE A 21 -13.43 27.92 5.38
C ILE A 21 -12.48 26.85 4.86
N PHE A 22 -12.95 25.90 4.05
CA PHE A 22 -12.12 24.87 3.44
C PHE A 22 -11.08 25.48 2.50
N ALA A 23 -11.45 26.45 1.67
CA ALA A 23 -10.52 27.16 0.80
C ALA A 23 -9.41 27.86 1.60
N LYS A 24 -9.77 28.57 2.68
CA LYS A 24 -8.80 29.21 3.59
C LYS A 24 -7.87 28.18 4.23
N ARG A 25 -8.41 27.05 4.70
CA ARG A 25 -7.60 25.97 5.30
C ARG A 25 -6.64 25.37 4.28
N LEU A 26 -7.08 25.09 3.06
CA LEU A 26 -6.22 24.55 1.99
C LEU A 26 -5.11 25.54 1.61
N ALA A 27 -5.38 26.86 1.61
CA ALA A 27 -4.35 27.87 1.43
C ALA A 27 -3.31 27.89 2.56
N LEU A 28 -3.71 27.63 3.81
CA LEU A 28 -2.76 27.47 4.93
C LEU A 28 -1.95 26.19 4.80
N VAL A 29 -2.56 25.08 4.41
CA VAL A 29 -1.87 23.81 4.14
C VAL A 29 -0.81 23.98 3.05
N LYS A 30 -1.12 24.72 1.99
CA LYS A 30 -0.15 25.07 0.95
C LYS A 30 1.09 25.78 1.53
N LYS A 31 0.89 26.80 2.38
CA LYS A 31 2.00 27.50 3.05
C LYS A 31 2.79 26.55 3.97
N VAL A 32 2.12 25.64 4.65
CA VAL A 32 2.78 24.60 5.45
C VAL A 32 3.62 23.68 4.57
N GLY A 33 3.12 23.26 3.41
CA GLY A 33 3.86 22.48 2.43
C GLY A 33 5.12 23.19 1.94
N GLU A 34 5.02 24.49 1.62
CA GLU A 34 6.17 25.34 1.23
C GLU A 34 7.23 25.40 2.36
N ILE A 35 6.81 25.60 3.62
CA ILE A 35 7.71 25.64 4.78
C ILE A 35 8.35 24.27 5.02
N LYS A 36 7.57 23.18 4.97
CA LYS A 36 8.09 21.81 5.14
C LYS A 36 9.10 21.48 4.05
N HIS A 37 8.83 21.86 2.80
CA HIS A 37 9.76 21.69 1.70
C HIS A 37 11.10 22.41 1.97
N GLN A 38 11.05 23.69 2.36
CA GLN A 38 12.24 24.49 2.69
C GLN A 38 13.06 23.89 3.84
N HIS A 39 12.40 23.29 4.85
CA HIS A 39 13.05 22.75 6.04
C HIS A 39 13.29 21.23 5.98
N GLY A 40 12.82 20.55 4.94
CA GLY A 40 12.95 19.10 4.81
C GLY A 40 12.12 18.27 5.79
N LEU A 41 10.99 18.79 6.24
CA LEU A 41 10.16 18.12 7.23
C LEU A 41 9.24 17.08 6.55
N PRO A 42 8.94 15.95 7.21
CA PRO A 42 8.11 14.90 6.65
C PRO A 42 6.66 15.38 6.43
N ILE A 43 6.02 14.85 5.39
CA ILE A 43 4.60 15.12 5.10
C ILE A 43 3.73 14.63 6.25
N TYR A 44 4.00 13.41 6.72
CA TYR A 44 3.18 12.70 7.69
C TYR A 44 3.83 12.68 9.07
N VAL A 45 3.16 13.31 10.06
CA VAL A 45 3.58 13.33 11.47
C VAL A 45 2.44 12.74 12.33
N PRO A 46 2.53 11.44 12.69
CA PRO A 46 1.43 10.72 13.35
C PRO A 46 0.93 11.35 14.65
N GLU A 47 1.84 11.79 15.51
CA GLU A 47 1.51 12.35 16.84
C GLU A 47 0.72 13.65 16.69
N ARG A 48 1.17 14.53 15.79
CA ARG A 48 0.51 15.81 15.52
C ARG A 48 -0.93 15.64 15.05
N GLU A 49 -1.19 14.65 14.19
CA GLU A 49 -2.54 14.32 13.74
C GLU A 49 -3.40 13.78 14.87
N THR A 50 -2.84 12.87 15.66
CA THR A 50 -3.56 12.23 16.77
C THR A 50 -3.98 13.26 17.81
N ASP A 51 -3.07 14.17 18.18
CA ASP A 51 -3.33 15.22 19.15
C ASP A 51 -4.35 16.23 18.62
N MET A 52 -4.22 16.64 17.35
CA MET A 52 -5.18 17.53 16.72
C MET A 52 -6.57 16.90 16.66
N LEU A 53 -6.69 15.63 16.27
CA LEU A 53 -7.99 14.95 16.20
C LEU A 53 -8.61 14.83 17.59
N ARG A 54 -7.83 14.41 18.59
CA ARG A 54 -8.30 14.29 19.98
C ARG A 54 -8.81 15.63 20.51
N ALA A 55 -8.05 16.72 20.30
CA ALA A 55 -8.46 18.05 20.73
C ALA A 55 -9.76 18.51 20.04
N ARG A 56 -9.86 18.33 18.72
CA ARG A 56 -11.04 18.72 17.93
C ARG A 56 -12.29 17.91 18.27
N ARG A 57 -12.16 16.62 18.60
CA ARG A 57 -13.27 15.80 19.11
C ARG A 57 -13.85 16.38 20.40
N ILE A 58 -13.00 16.71 21.38
CA ILE A 58 -13.42 17.28 22.66
C ILE A 58 -14.07 18.66 22.48
N GLU A 59 -13.54 19.50 21.59
CA GLU A 59 -14.12 20.81 21.28
C GLU A 59 -15.49 20.68 20.61
N ALA A 60 -15.66 19.73 19.68
CA ALA A 60 -16.92 19.48 18.99
C ALA A 60 -18.03 19.01 19.94
N GLU A 61 -17.72 18.07 20.84
CA GLU A 61 -18.68 17.56 21.83
C GLU A 61 -19.21 18.68 22.73
N LYS A 62 -18.37 19.64 23.12
CA LYS A 62 -18.77 20.79 23.97
C LYS A 62 -19.82 21.70 23.32
N ILE A 63 -19.88 21.73 22.00
CA ILE A 63 -20.83 22.56 21.24
C ILE A 63 -21.96 21.74 20.59
N GLY A 64 -22.10 20.47 20.97
CA GLY A 64 -23.15 19.58 20.46
C GLY A 64 -22.88 19.00 19.08
N VAL A 65 -21.65 19.09 18.57
CA VAL A 65 -21.24 18.46 17.31
C VAL A 65 -20.70 17.05 17.62
N PRO A 66 -21.18 15.98 16.94
CA PRO A 66 -20.65 14.63 17.16
C PRO A 66 -19.15 14.55 16.87
N ALA A 67 -18.40 13.91 17.79
CA ALA A 67 -16.96 13.76 17.66
C ALA A 67 -16.52 13.03 16.38
N ASP A 68 -17.30 12.02 15.97
CA ASP A 68 -16.99 11.23 14.77
C ASP A 68 -17.20 12.04 13.49
N LEU A 69 -18.21 12.92 13.45
CA LEU A 69 -18.46 13.80 12.30
C LEU A 69 -17.28 14.74 12.04
N ILE A 70 -16.80 15.44 13.08
CA ILE A 70 -15.68 16.38 12.92
C ILE A 70 -14.39 15.63 12.56
N GLU A 71 -14.18 14.44 13.12
CA GLU A 71 -13.03 13.61 12.80
C GLU A 71 -13.03 13.18 11.33
N ASP A 72 -14.17 12.73 10.80
CA ASP A 72 -14.30 12.33 9.40
C ASP A 72 -14.02 13.48 8.43
N VAL A 73 -14.59 14.66 8.70
CA VAL A 73 -14.34 15.88 7.91
C VAL A 73 -12.86 16.24 7.93
N LEU A 74 -12.24 16.27 9.12
CA LEU A 74 -10.81 16.62 9.25
C LEU A 74 -9.91 15.58 8.58
N ARG A 75 -10.21 14.28 8.70
CA ARG A 75 -9.47 13.21 8.02
C ARG A 75 -9.57 13.33 6.50
N ARG A 76 -10.74 13.66 5.95
CA ARG A 76 -10.90 13.90 4.50
C ARG A 76 -10.10 15.12 4.04
N LEU A 77 -10.08 16.20 4.80
CA LEU A 77 -9.29 17.40 4.51
C LEU A 77 -7.77 17.13 4.63
N MET A 78 -7.34 16.32 5.59
CA MET A 78 -5.94 15.89 5.71
C MET A 78 -5.50 15.04 4.52
N ARG A 79 -6.34 14.11 4.04
CA ARG A 79 -6.05 13.35 2.81
C ARG A 79 -5.81 14.27 1.60
N GLU A 80 -6.66 15.29 1.45
CA GLU A 80 -6.49 16.32 0.41
C GLU A 80 -5.19 17.12 0.59
N SER A 81 -4.76 17.29 1.83
CA SER A 81 -3.52 18.00 2.17
C SER A 81 -2.29 17.23 1.69
N TYR A 82 -2.21 15.92 1.93
CA TYR A 82 -1.07 15.11 1.47
C TYR A 82 -0.95 15.07 -0.05
N VAL A 83 -2.08 14.96 -0.76
CA VAL A 83 -2.08 14.93 -2.23
C VAL A 83 -1.62 16.26 -2.80
N ASN A 84 -2.08 17.38 -2.22
CA ASN A 84 -1.66 18.71 -2.66
C ASN A 84 -0.19 19.02 -2.29
N GLU A 85 0.31 18.52 -1.17
CA GLU A 85 1.73 18.66 -0.78
C GLU A 85 2.66 18.01 -1.82
N ASN A 86 2.24 16.92 -2.48
CA ASN A 86 3.01 16.29 -3.57
C ASN A 86 3.29 17.25 -4.76
N ASN A 87 2.49 18.30 -4.95
CA ASN A 87 2.63 19.22 -6.08
C ASN A 87 3.73 20.28 -5.87
N TYR A 88 4.28 20.41 -4.66
CA TYR A 88 5.31 21.41 -4.34
C TYR A 88 6.74 20.88 -4.46
N GLY A 89 6.90 19.60 -4.80
CA GLY A 89 8.20 18.94 -4.74
C GLY A 89 8.53 18.48 -3.32
N PHE A 90 9.40 17.49 -3.22
CA PHE A 90 9.97 17.04 -1.94
C PHE A 90 11.39 17.55 -1.80
N LYS A 91 11.87 17.69 -0.56
CA LYS A 91 13.30 17.94 -0.33
C LYS A 91 14.10 16.81 -0.96
N THR A 92 15.14 17.17 -1.69
CA THR A 92 16.22 16.28 -2.10
C THR A 92 17.07 15.98 -0.86
N VAL A 93 16.97 14.76 -0.31
CA VAL A 93 17.77 14.37 0.86
C VAL A 93 19.26 14.35 0.54
N ASN A 94 19.64 13.78 -0.61
CA ASN A 94 21.03 13.69 -1.02
C ASN A 94 21.25 14.37 -2.40
N PRO A 95 21.63 15.65 -2.42
CA PRO A 95 21.88 16.40 -3.66
C PRO A 95 23.05 15.86 -4.50
N ASP A 96 23.90 14.99 -3.95
CA ASP A 96 25.04 14.42 -4.67
C ASP A 96 24.64 13.31 -5.63
N ILE A 97 23.45 12.73 -5.48
CA ILE A 97 22.86 11.79 -6.42
C ILE A 97 22.44 12.53 -7.68
N LYS A 98 23.18 12.32 -8.76
CA LYS A 98 22.98 12.98 -10.05
C LYS A 98 22.11 12.18 -11.00
N LYS A 99 22.11 10.85 -10.92
CA LYS A 99 21.33 10.01 -11.84
C LYS A 99 20.85 8.71 -11.21
N ILE A 100 19.55 8.46 -11.34
CA ILE A 100 18.89 7.21 -10.92
C ILE A 100 18.33 6.51 -12.15
N VAL A 101 18.67 5.24 -12.33
CA VAL A 101 18.10 4.41 -13.41
C VAL A 101 17.09 3.42 -12.83
N ILE A 102 15.87 3.42 -13.36
CA ILE A 102 14.83 2.45 -12.98
C ILE A 102 14.64 1.44 -14.11
N VAL A 103 15.10 0.22 -13.88
CA VAL A 103 14.88 -0.92 -14.78
C VAL A 103 13.44 -1.39 -14.63
N GLY A 104 12.66 -1.32 -15.71
CA GLY A 104 11.21 -1.45 -15.66
C GLY A 104 10.49 -0.16 -15.24
N GLY A 105 11.16 1.00 -15.28
CA GLY A 105 10.58 2.30 -14.89
C GLY A 105 9.35 2.76 -15.70
N LYS A 106 9.10 2.16 -16.87
CA LYS A 106 7.88 2.40 -17.67
C LYS A 106 6.66 1.58 -17.17
N GLY A 107 6.87 0.64 -16.26
CA GLY A 107 5.80 -0.13 -15.61
C GLY A 107 5.04 0.68 -14.56
N LYS A 108 3.90 0.17 -14.06
CA LYS A 108 3.03 0.92 -13.15
C LYS A 108 3.74 1.33 -11.85
N LEU A 109 4.38 0.38 -11.16
CA LEU A 109 5.10 0.64 -9.90
C LEU A 109 6.41 1.41 -10.14
N GLY A 110 7.19 1.01 -11.15
CA GLY A 110 8.42 1.74 -11.51
C GLY A 110 8.15 3.20 -11.89
N GLY A 111 7.06 3.47 -12.60
CA GLY A 111 6.63 4.82 -12.95
C GLY A 111 6.13 5.62 -11.75
N LEU A 112 5.46 4.98 -10.78
CA LEU A 112 5.11 5.62 -9.50
C LEU A 112 6.38 6.07 -8.76
N TRP A 113 7.35 5.18 -8.59
CA TRP A 113 8.62 5.49 -7.93
C TRP A 113 9.41 6.57 -8.68
N GLY A 114 9.46 6.49 -10.01
CA GLY A 114 10.08 7.51 -10.84
C GLY A 114 9.48 8.89 -10.63
N ARG A 115 8.14 9.01 -10.54
CA ARG A 115 7.48 10.28 -10.22
C ARG A 115 7.91 10.84 -8.86
N PHE A 116 7.92 10.03 -7.80
CA PHE A 116 8.33 10.49 -6.47
C PHE A 116 9.79 10.94 -6.42
N LEU A 117 10.68 10.23 -7.12
CA LEU A 117 12.10 10.62 -7.23
C LEU A 117 12.27 11.92 -8.04
N ILE A 118 11.60 12.07 -9.19
CA ILE A 118 11.63 13.31 -9.99
C ILE A 118 11.09 14.49 -9.17
N THR A 119 9.96 14.32 -8.49
CA THR A 119 9.37 15.33 -7.61
C THR A 119 10.29 15.67 -6.42
N SER A 120 11.24 14.79 -6.09
CA SER A 120 12.28 15.04 -5.08
C SER A 120 13.56 15.68 -5.65
N GLY A 121 13.57 16.06 -6.93
CA GLY A 121 14.69 16.75 -7.58
C GLY A 121 15.75 15.84 -8.20
N TYR A 122 15.55 14.52 -8.21
CA TYR A 122 16.51 13.60 -8.85
C TYR A 122 16.26 13.49 -10.36
N HIS A 123 17.34 13.37 -11.13
CA HIS A 123 17.25 12.96 -12.54
C HIS A 123 17.01 11.45 -12.62
N VAL A 124 15.94 11.04 -13.30
CA VAL A 124 15.52 9.64 -13.40
C VAL A 124 15.44 9.23 -14.87
N GLU A 125 16.12 8.14 -15.20
CA GLU A 125 16.02 7.48 -16.51
C GLU A 125 15.38 6.10 -16.35
N ALA A 126 14.52 5.72 -17.31
CA ALA A 126 13.87 4.42 -17.30
C ALA A 126 14.47 3.51 -18.37
N LEU A 127 14.87 2.29 -17.98
CA LEU A 127 15.28 1.23 -18.91
C LEU A 127 14.10 0.25 -19.10
N GLY A 128 13.51 0.23 -20.28
CA GLY A 128 12.48 -0.74 -20.67
C GLY A 128 13.06 -2.03 -21.26
N SER A 129 12.20 -3.02 -21.51
CA SER A 129 12.59 -4.31 -22.08
C SER A 129 13.21 -4.24 -23.48
N GLN A 130 12.93 -3.16 -24.23
CA GLN A 130 13.44 -2.92 -25.58
C GLN A 130 14.62 -1.93 -25.61
N ASP A 131 15.07 -1.42 -24.47
CA ASP A 131 16.07 -0.35 -24.39
C ASP A 131 17.50 -0.87 -24.10
N TRP A 132 17.69 -2.20 -24.09
CA TRP A 132 18.97 -2.81 -23.70
C TRP A 132 20.11 -2.60 -24.70
N ASP A 133 19.78 -2.29 -25.95
CA ASP A 133 20.73 -1.84 -26.97
C ASP A 133 21.42 -0.52 -26.58
N ARG A 134 20.76 0.29 -25.76
CA ARG A 134 21.26 1.58 -25.24
C ARG A 134 21.64 1.52 -23.75
N ALA A 135 21.71 0.33 -23.17
CA ALA A 135 21.95 0.15 -21.74
C ALA A 135 23.24 0.84 -21.27
N GLU A 136 24.33 0.73 -22.03
CA GLU A 136 25.61 1.37 -21.69
C GLU A 136 25.47 2.90 -21.53
N ALA A 137 24.77 3.56 -22.46
CA ALA A 137 24.53 5.00 -22.38
C ALA A 137 23.56 5.37 -21.24
N ILE A 138 22.54 4.54 -20.98
CA ILE A 138 21.58 4.76 -19.91
C ILE A 138 22.23 4.60 -18.54
N PHE A 139 23.13 3.64 -18.35
CA PHE A 139 23.84 3.43 -17.09
C PHE A 139 25.08 4.30 -16.94
N ALA A 140 25.51 4.99 -17.99
CA ALA A 140 26.59 5.97 -17.91
C ALA A 140 26.28 6.99 -16.81
N ASP A 141 27.22 7.11 -15.88
CA ASP A 141 27.21 7.99 -14.71
C ASP A 141 25.98 7.83 -13.78
N ALA A 142 25.37 6.64 -13.76
CA ALA A 142 24.35 6.32 -12.79
C ALA A 142 24.95 6.22 -11.37
N ASP A 143 24.22 6.74 -10.38
CA ASP A 143 24.55 6.59 -8.95
C ASP A 143 23.69 5.50 -8.30
N VAL A 144 22.46 5.30 -8.81
CA VAL A 144 21.49 4.34 -8.27
C VAL A 144 20.85 3.56 -9.40
N VAL A 145 20.71 2.25 -9.21
CA VAL A 145 19.94 1.37 -10.09
C VAL A 145 18.82 0.71 -9.28
N ILE A 146 17.58 0.90 -9.73
CA ILE A 146 16.37 0.34 -9.11
C ILE A 146 15.78 -0.72 -10.06
N VAL A 147 15.65 -1.96 -9.60
CA VAL A 147 15.05 -3.07 -10.35
C VAL A 147 13.56 -3.18 -10.03
N CYS A 148 12.70 -2.93 -11.02
CA CYS A 148 11.25 -3.00 -10.91
C CYS A 148 10.64 -3.71 -12.13
N VAL A 149 10.97 -5.00 -12.28
CA VAL A 149 10.49 -5.87 -13.36
C VAL A 149 9.65 -7.03 -12.78
N PRO A 150 8.92 -7.81 -13.60
CA PRO A 150 8.22 -9.01 -13.12
C PRO A 150 9.14 -9.96 -12.35
N ILE A 151 8.61 -10.67 -11.35
CA ILE A 151 9.37 -11.55 -10.46
C ILE A 151 10.14 -12.59 -11.28
N ALA A 152 9.47 -13.27 -12.23
CA ALA A 152 10.09 -14.23 -13.14
C ALA A 152 11.30 -13.70 -13.94
N LYS A 153 11.43 -12.38 -14.14
CA LYS A 153 12.53 -11.77 -14.91
C LYS A 153 13.59 -11.12 -14.02
N THR A 154 13.37 -11.09 -12.70
CA THR A 154 14.19 -10.29 -11.78
C THR A 154 15.62 -10.79 -11.72
N LEU A 155 15.84 -12.09 -11.51
CA LEU A 155 17.19 -12.64 -11.36
C LEU A 155 18.01 -12.50 -12.64
N ASP A 156 17.41 -12.81 -13.80
CA ASP A 156 18.04 -12.63 -15.12
C ASP A 156 18.37 -11.16 -15.40
N THR A 157 17.47 -10.26 -15.00
CA THR A 157 17.68 -8.81 -15.14
C THR A 157 18.85 -8.36 -14.28
N ILE A 158 18.91 -8.79 -13.00
CA ILE A 158 20.01 -8.45 -12.09
C ILE A 158 21.35 -8.97 -12.64
N GLU A 159 21.40 -10.22 -13.13
CA GLU A 159 22.61 -10.76 -13.77
C GLU A 159 23.03 -9.90 -14.98
N ARG A 160 22.08 -9.51 -15.83
CA ARG A 160 22.35 -8.69 -17.01
C ARG A 160 22.86 -7.28 -16.68
N LEU A 161 22.66 -6.79 -15.46
CA LEU A 161 23.19 -5.49 -15.02
C LEU A 161 24.69 -5.52 -14.72
N LYS A 162 25.26 -6.70 -14.43
CA LYS A 162 26.65 -6.87 -13.98
C LYS A 162 27.70 -6.06 -14.78
N PRO A 163 27.66 -5.99 -16.13
CA PRO A 163 28.66 -5.22 -16.89
C PRO A 163 28.60 -3.71 -16.68
N TYR A 164 27.50 -3.17 -16.17
CA TYR A 164 27.25 -1.73 -16.05
C TYR A 164 27.42 -1.20 -14.61
N LEU A 165 27.50 -2.09 -13.63
CA LEU A 165 27.59 -1.73 -12.21
C LEU A 165 29.01 -1.30 -11.84
N LYS A 166 29.11 -0.19 -11.12
CA LYS A 166 30.36 0.32 -10.52
C LYS A 166 30.23 0.33 -9.02
N ASP A 167 31.30 0.07 -8.27
CA ASP A 167 31.28 -0.10 -6.81
C ASP A 167 30.71 1.10 -6.02
N ASN A 168 30.73 2.30 -6.61
CA ASN A 168 30.14 3.50 -6.00
C ASN A 168 28.61 3.57 -6.13
N MET A 169 27.99 2.73 -6.98
CA MET A 169 26.55 2.72 -7.20
C MET A 169 25.81 2.05 -6.04
N LEU A 170 24.56 2.46 -5.84
CA LEU A 170 23.56 1.73 -5.07
C LEU A 170 22.74 0.83 -6.02
N LEU A 171 22.64 -0.46 -5.70
CA LEU A 171 21.71 -1.38 -6.36
C LEU A 171 20.56 -1.72 -5.41
N THR A 172 19.32 -1.56 -5.87
CA THR A 172 18.12 -1.89 -5.11
C THR A 172 17.03 -2.48 -5.99
N ASP A 173 16.06 -3.13 -5.39
CA ASP A 173 14.90 -3.72 -6.07
C ASP A 173 13.59 -3.33 -5.38
N LEU A 174 12.48 -3.50 -6.10
CA LEU A 174 11.12 -3.28 -5.60
C LEU A 174 10.26 -4.55 -5.65
N THR A 175 10.88 -5.74 -5.70
CA THR A 175 10.14 -6.97 -5.92
C THR A 175 9.39 -7.45 -4.68
N SER A 176 8.39 -8.32 -4.86
CA SER A 176 7.58 -8.83 -3.75
C SER A 176 8.22 -10.00 -2.99
N VAL A 177 9.33 -10.54 -3.47
CA VAL A 177 10.13 -11.61 -2.84
C VAL A 177 11.52 -11.07 -2.58
N LYS A 178 12.18 -11.39 -1.46
CA LYS A 178 13.39 -10.66 -1.05
C LYS A 178 14.63 -11.53 -1.01
N ARG A 179 14.55 -12.80 -0.62
CA ARG A 179 15.73 -13.63 -0.41
C ARG A 179 16.55 -13.81 -1.69
N GLN A 180 15.95 -14.37 -2.75
CA GLN A 180 16.68 -14.63 -4.00
C GLN A 180 17.14 -13.33 -4.70
N PRO A 181 16.32 -12.26 -4.83
CA PRO A 181 16.79 -11.02 -5.43
C PRO A 181 17.92 -10.36 -4.65
N LEU A 182 17.84 -10.34 -3.31
CA LEU A 182 18.89 -9.76 -2.47
C LEU A 182 20.20 -10.55 -2.57
N GLU A 183 20.15 -11.88 -2.49
CA GLU A 183 21.30 -12.76 -2.73
C GLU A 183 21.93 -12.47 -4.10
N LYS A 184 21.10 -12.36 -5.14
CA LYS A 184 21.58 -12.12 -6.51
C LYS A 184 22.19 -10.72 -6.68
N MET A 185 21.60 -9.69 -6.09
CA MET A 185 22.17 -8.34 -6.09
C MET A 185 23.53 -8.30 -5.39
N LEU A 186 23.68 -9.00 -4.26
CA LEU A 186 24.94 -9.10 -3.52
C LEU A 186 26.03 -9.86 -4.29
N GLU A 187 25.64 -10.84 -5.12
CA GLU A 187 26.53 -11.61 -5.99
C GLU A 187 27.10 -10.75 -7.13
N VAL A 188 26.24 -9.99 -7.81
CA VAL A 188 26.64 -9.25 -9.03
C VAL A 188 27.23 -7.88 -8.74
N HIS A 189 26.99 -7.31 -7.55
CA HIS A 189 27.42 -5.97 -7.17
C HIS A 189 28.29 -5.99 -5.92
N GLN A 190 29.44 -5.31 -5.96
CA GLN A 190 30.33 -5.18 -4.79
C GLN A 190 30.02 -3.92 -3.96
N GLY A 191 29.28 -2.96 -4.51
CA GLY A 191 28.88 -1.74 -3.83
C GLY A 191 27.71 -1.91 -2.86
N ALA A 192 26.96 -0.81 -2.67
CA ALA A 192 25.85 -0.76 -1.73
C ALA A 192 24.61 -1.50 -2.28
N VAL A 193 23.94 -2.28 -1.43
CA VAL A 193 22.79 -3.10 -1.81
C VAL A 193 21.71 -3.03 -0.74
N VAL A 194 20.47 -2.75 -1.13
CA VAL A 194 19.28 -2.83 -0.27
C VAL A 194 18.10 -3.40 -1.02
N GLY A 195 17.39 -4.36 -0.42
CA GLY A 195 16.13 -4.85 -0.97
C GLY A 195 14.94 -4.06 -0.41
N LEU A 196 14.03 -3.63 -1.28
CA LEU A 196 12.80 -2.93 -0.86
C LEU A 196 11.56 -3.68 -1.34
N HIS A 197 10.50 -3.67 -0.53
CA HIS A 197 9.18 -4.15 -0.94
C HIS A 197 8.11 -3.11 -0.52
N PRO A 198 7.62 -2.32 -1.48
CA PRO A 198 6.47 -1.45 -1.24
C PRO A 198 5.22 -2.31 -1.04
N MET A 199 4.62 -2.27 0.16
CA MET A 199 3.45 -3.08 0.53
C MET A 199 2.12 -2.53 -0.03
N PHE A 200 2.19 -1.88 -1.20
CA PHE A 200 1.09 -1.18 -1.83
C PHE A 200 1.18 -1.23 -3.36
N GLY A 201 0.03 -1.14 -4.01
CA GLY A 201 -0.08 -1.08 -5.46
C GLY A 201 0.20 0.31 -6.04
N PRO A 202 0.25 0.43 -7.38
CA PRO A 202 0.59 1.67 -8.06
C PRO A 202 -0.49 2.77 -7.98
N ASP A 203 -1.69 2.44 -7.49
CA ASP A 203 -2.86 3.32 -7.47
C ASP A 203 -2.92 4.24 -6.23
N VAL A 204 -1.88 4.25 -5.40
CA VAL A 204 -1.82 5.11 -4.21
C VAL A 204 -1.66 6.58 -4.61
N ALA A 205 -2.52 7.45 -4.07
CA ALA A 205 -2.45 8.90 -4.30
C ALA A 205 -1.33 9.59 -3.50
N SER A 206 -0.86 8.97 -2.41
CA SER A 206 0.21 9.45 -1.54
C SER A 206 0.85 8.26 -0.83
N LEU A 207 2.12 8.39 -0.45
CA LEU A 207 2.82 7.38 0.36
C LEU A 207 2.60 7.55 1.86
N ALA A 208 1.83 8.57 2.28
CA ALA A 208 1.43 8.74 3.68
C ALA A 208 0.80 7.45 4.24
N LYS A 209 1.36 6.96 5.35
CA LYS A 209 0.92 5.75 6.09
C LYS A 209 1.15 4.43 5.34
N GLN A 210 1.72 4.47 4.13
CA GLN A 210 2.12 3.26 3.41
C GLN A 210 3.35 2.63 4.07
N VAL A 211 3.53 1.32 3.89
CA VAL A 211 4.68 0.59 4.41
C VAL A 211 5.61 0.21 3.26
N VAL A 212 6.91 0.45 3.45
CA VAL A 212 7.98 -0.09 2.61
C VAL A 212 8.85 -0.97 3.49
N VAL A 213 8.93 -2.26 3.17
CA VAL A 213 9.84 -3.16 3.87
C VAL A 213 11.26 -2.94 3.37
N ARG A 214 12.22 -2.90 4.29
CA ARG A 214 13.67 -2.79 4.06
C ARG A 214 14.34 -4.10 4.46
N CYS A 215 15.09 -4.69 3.54
CA CYS A 215 16.00 -5.81 3.80
C CYS A 215 17.43 -5.36 3.46
N ASP A 216 18.30 -5.28 4.47
CA ASP A 216 19.67 -4.81 4.27
C ASP A 216 20.52 -5.85 3.52
N GLY A 217 21.30 -5.38 2.55
CA GLY A 217 22.31 -6.17 1.86
C GLY A 217 23.71 -5.79 2.31
N ARG A 218 24.20 -4.64 1.84
CA ARG A 218 25.57 -4.16 2.09
C ARG A 218 25.66 -2.64 2.10
N PHE A 219 26.49 -2.09 2.98
CA PHE A 219 26.77 -0.65 3.12
C PHE A 219 25.52 0.22 3.38
N PRO A 220 24.77 -0.03 4.47
CA PRO A 220 23.58 0.75 4.83
C PRO A 220 23.82 2.25 4.96
N GLU A 221 25.02 2.65 5.39
CA GLU A 221 25.43 4.04 5.48
C GLU A 221 25.40 4.76 4.11
N ARG A 222 25.46 4.04 2.99
CA ARG A 222 25.45 4.62 1.63
C ARG A 222 24.04 4.78 1.05
N TYR A 223 23.01 4.20 1.67
CA TYR A 223 21.63 4.30 1.20
C TYR A 223 20.65 4.81 2.25
N GLU A 224 21.11 5.20 3.44
CA GLU A 224 20.24 5.77 4.47
C GLU A 224 19.47 7.00 3.95
N TRP A 225 20.11 7.82 3.09
CA TRP A 225 19.44 8.95 2.44
C TRP A 225 18.20 8.56 1.63
N LEU A 226 18.19 7.37 1.00
CA LEU A 226 17.05 6.89 0.23
C LEU A 226 15.90 6.49 1.16
N LEU A 227 16.22 5.94 2.33
CA LEU A 227 15.22 5.57 3.35
C LEU A 227 14.61 6.80 4.00
N GLU A 228 15.44 7.81 4.32
CA GLU A 228 14.99 9.13 4.76
C GLU A 228 14.11 9.79 3.68
N GLN A 229 14.48 9.66 2.40
CA GLN A 229 13.67 10.20 1.29
C GLN A 229 12.29 9.53 1.23
N ILE A 230 12.23 8.21 1.40
CA ILE A 230 10.97 7.44 1.46
C ILE A 230 10.12 7.89 2.65
N GLN A 231 10.73 8.16 3.80
CA GLN A 231 10.05 8.70 4.97
C GLN A 231 9.52 10.13 4.76
N ILE A 232 10.25 10.98 4.04
CA ILE A 232 9.77 12.33 3.66
C ILE A 232 8.48 12.24 2.84
N TRP A 233 8.36 11.25 1.95
CA TRP A 233 7.13 10.99 1.19
C TRP A 233 5.96 10.51 2.07
N GLY A 234 6.22 10.20 3.36
CA GLY A 234 5.23 9.83 4.36
C GLY A 234 5.10 8.32 4.58
N ALA A 235 5.92 7.50 3.92
CA ALA A 235 5.94 6.06 4.14
C ALA A 235 6.65 5.70 5.44
N LYS A 236 6.27 4.56 6.01
CA LYS A 236 6.96 3.92 7.12
C LYS A 236 7.89 2.86 6.57
N VAL A 237 9.16 2.95 6.94
CA VAL A 237 10.16 1.91 6.63
C VAL A 237 10.14 0.89 7.75
N TYR A 238 9.92 -0.38 7.41
CA TYR A 238 9.96 -1.50 8.36
C TYR A 238 11.12 -2.42 8.01
N GLN A 239 12.10 -2.54 8.90
CA GLN A 239 13.29 -3.36 8.67
C GLN A 239 13.03 -4.82 9.08
N VAL A 240 13.45 -5.75 8.24
CA VAL A 240 13.37 -7.20 8.49
C VAL A 240 14.40 -7.93 7.62
N ASP A 241 14.87 -9.08 8.08
CA ASP A 241 15.72 -9.95 7.26
C ASP A 241 14.96 -10.51 6.06
N ALA A 242 15.66 -10.71 4.93
CA ALA A 242 15.02 -11.18 3.69
C ALA A 242 14.36 -12.57 3.83
N ALA A 243 14.94 -13.46 4.66
CA ALA A 243 14.34 -14.77 4.94
C ALA A 243 13.05 -14.64 5.77
N GLU A 244 13.05 -13.80 6.80
CA GLU A 244 11.88 -13.56 7.66
C GLU A 244 10.78 -12.80 6.89
N HIS A 245 11.15 -11.89 5.99
CA HIS A 245 10.22 -11.27 5.05
C HIS A 245 9.50 -12.33 4.22
N ASP A 246 10.26 -13.21 3.55
CA ASP A 246 9.67 -14.20 2.64
C ASP A 246 8.82 -15.23 3.41
N HIS A 247 9.23 -15.60 4.63
CA HIS A 247 8.42 -16.39 5.56
C HIS A 247 7.09 -15.70 5.89
N SER A 248 7.13 -14.41 6.26
CA SER A 248 5.92 -13.63 6.51
C SER A 248 5.01 -13.52 5.29
N MET A 249 5.58 -13.39 4.08
CA MET A 249 4.82 -13.32 2.83
C MET A 249 4.12 -14.64 2.47
N THR A 250 4.56 -15.78 3.02
CA THR A 250 3.83 -17.05 2.89
C THR A 250 2.42 -16.92 3.46
N TYR A 251 2.24 -16.23 4.59
CA TYR A 251 0.93 -16.04 5.21
C TYR A 251 0.20 -14.79 4.72
N ILE A 252 0.94 -13.68 4.50
CA ILE A 252 0.36 -12.38 4.12
C ILE A 252 -0.09 -12.37 2.65
N GLN A 253 0.69 -12.98 1.75
CA GLN A 253 0.44 -12.94 0.30
C GLN A 253 0.05 -14.32 -0.23
N ALA A 254 0.94 -15.33 -0.16
CA ALA A 254 0.72 -16.60 -0.86
C ALA A 254 -0.57 -17.30 -0.39
N LEU A 255 -0.71 -17.50 0.93
CA LEU A 255 -1.91 -18.09 1.53
C LEU A 255 -3.16 -17.25 1.21
N ARG A 256 -3.10 -15.92 1.41
CA ARG A 256 -4.26 -15.04 1.25
C ARG A 256 -4.72 -14.97 -0.21
N HIS A 257 -3.81 -14.78 -1.15
CA HIS A 257 -4.13 -14.75 -2.58
C HIS A 257 -4.64 -16.09 -3.07
N PHE A 258 -4.08 -17.22 -2.61
CA PHE A 258 -4.60 -18.54 -2.95
C PHE A 258 -6.04 -18.76 -2.44
N VAL A 259 -6.33 -18.38 -1.19
CA VAL A 259 -7.72 -18.40 -0.66
C VAL A 259 -8.65 -17.57 -1.53
N THR A 260 -8.26 -16.33 -1.86
CA THR A 260 -9.09 -15.45 -2.69
C THR A 260 -9.28 -16.00 -4.11
N PHE A 261 -8.23 -16.54 -4.72
CA PHE A 261 -8.27 -17.16 -6.04
C PHE A 261 -9.22 -18.36 -6.06
N THR A 262 -9.07 -19.29 -5.10
CA THR A 262 -9.90 -20.48 -5.01
C THR A 262 -11.36 -20.16 -4.70
N SER A 263 -11.64 -19.16 -3.86
CA SER A 263 -13.00 -18.65 -3.62
C SER A 263 -13.64 -18.08 -4.89
N GLY A 264 -12.90 -17.29 -5.68
CA GLY A 264 -13.37 -16.78 -6.96
C GLY A 264 -13.59 -17.89 -7.99
N LEU A 265 -12.66 -18.85 -8.08
CA LEU A 265 -12.79 -20.03 -8.94
C LEU A 265 -14.03 -20.85 -8.57
N HIS A 266 -14.25 -21.10 -7.27
CA HIS A 266 -15.42 -21.82 -6.78
C HIS A 266 -16.71 -21.08 -7.13
N LEU A 267 -16.78 -19.77 -6.84
CA LEU A 267 -17.94 -18.94 -7.14
C LEU A 267 -18.26 -18.89 -8.64
N SER A 268 -17.24 -18.82 -9.50
CA SER A 268 -17.40 -18.81 -10.97
C SER A 268 -18.04 -20.08 -11.54
N ARG A 269 -18.03 -21.18 -10.77
CA ARG A 269 -18.60 -22.49 -11.16
C ARG A 269 -19.96 -22.75 -10.54
N GLN A 270 -20.50 -21.82 -9.74
CA GLN A 270 -21.82 -21.96 -9.13
C GLN A 270 -22.93 -21.53 -10.09
N PRO A 271 -24.14 -22.12 -10.00
CA PRO A 271 -25.28 -21.75 -10.83
C PRO A 271 -25.95 -20.45 -10.33
N VAL A 272 -25.19 -19.36 -10.21
CA VAL A 272 -25.63 -18.08 -9.65
C VAL A 272 -25.33 -16.92 -10.60
N LYS A 273 -26.16 -15.88 -10.56
CA LYS A 273 -25.88 -14.61 -11.25
C LYS A 273 -25.32 -13.61 -10.26
N LEU A 274 -24.11 -13.11 -10.50
CA LEU A 274 -23.45 -12.16 -9.59
C LEU A 274 -24.29 -10.91 -9.30
N ALA A 275 -24.98 -10.38 -10.30
CA ALA A 275 -25.88 -9.23 -10.12
C ALA A 275 -27.00 -9.51 -9.11
N SER A 276 -27.56 -10.72 -9.10
CA SER A 276 -28.59 -11.13 -8.14
C SER A 276 -28.04 -11.23 -6.72
N LEU A 277 -26.82 -11.75 -6.55
CA LEU A 277 -26.16 -11.76 -5.24
C LEU A 277 -25.90 -10.35 -4.72
N LEU A 278 -25.42 -9.45 -5.58
CA LEU A 278 -25.14 -8.06 -5.23
C LEU A 278 -26.41 -7.28 -4.85
N ALA A 279 -27.54 -7.55 -5.52
CA ALA A 279 -28.83 -6.92 -5.20
C ALA A 279 -29.34 -7.30 -3.80
N LEU A 280 -28.99 -8.50 -3.32
CA LEU A 280 -29.35 -9.00 -1.98
C LEU A 280 -28.27 -8.75 -0.93
N SER A 281 -27.13 -8.17 -1.31
CA SER A 281 -25.98 -7.98 -0.41
C SER A 281 -26.09 -6.69 0.39
N SER A 282 -26.00 -6.79 1.71
CA SER A 282 -25.68 -5.64 2.57
C SER A 282 -24.27 -5.12 2.27
N PRO A 283 -23.87 -3.92 2.76
CA PRO A 283 -22.56 -3.35 2.46
C PRO A 283 -21.38 -4.29 2.78
N ILE A 284 -21.44 -5.06 3.89
CA ILE A 284 -20.39 -6.02 4.24
C ILE A 284 -20.28 -7.16 3.23
N TYR A 285 -21.40 -7.78 2.83
CA TYR A 285 -21.37 -8.88 1.86
C TYR A 285 -20.97 -8.40 0.47
N ARG A 286 -21.34 -7.18 0.09
CA ARG A 286 -20.84 -6.57 -1.15
C ARG A 286 -19.32 -6.37 -1.09
N LEU A 287 -18.80 -5.92 0.06
CA LEU A 287 -17.36 -5.75 0.26
C LEU A 287 -16.63 -7.10 0.18
N GLU A 288 -17.17 -8.17 0.77
CA GLU A 288 -16.60 -9.53 0.63
C GLU A 288 -16.48 -9.97 -0.83
N LEU A 289 -17.54 -9.78 -1.63
CA LEU A 289 -17.51 -10.05 -3.07
C LEU A 289 -16.52 -9.15 -3.81
N ALA A 290 -16.43 -7.88 -3.45
CA ALA A 290 -15.47 -6.94 -4.03
C ALA A 290 -14.02 -7.33 -3.73
N MET A 291 -13.73 -7.81 -2.51
CA MET A 291 -12.40 -8.29 -2.11
C MET A 291 -11.97 -9.54 -2.90
N ILE A 292 -12.91 -10.40 -3.30
CA ILE A 292 -12.66 -11.51 -4.22
C ILE A 292 -12.45 -10.99 -5.65
N GLY A 293 -13.43 -10.24 -6.17
CA GLY A 293 -13.45 -9.80 -7.57
C GLY A 293 -12.27 -8.94 -7.96
N ARG A 294 -11.80 -8.05 -7.07
CA ARG A 294 -10.67 -7.14 -7.34
C ARG A 294 -9.34 -7.85 -7.59
N LEU A 295 -9.20 -9.11 -7.16
CA LEU A 295 -8.01 -9.93 -7.45
C LEU A 295 -7.88 -10.14 -8.97
N PHE A 296 -9.00 -10.47 -9.63
CA PHE A 296 -9.03 -10.82 -11.06
C PHE A 296 -8.97 -9.61 -12.01
N ALA A 297 -9.00 -8.39 -11.47
CA ALA A 297 -8.75 -7.16 -12.23
C ALA A 297 -7.24 -6.81 -12.34
N GLN A 298 -6.39 -7.60 -11.69
CA GLN A 298 -4.94 -7.42 -11.66
C GLN A 298 -4.24 -8.49 -12.53
N ASP A 299 -2.91 -8.47 -12.55
CA ASP A 299 -2.09 -9.36 -13.37
C ASP A 299 -2.02 -10.78 -12.78
N GLY A 300 -2.42 -11.78 -13.56
CA GLY A 300 -2.38 -13.19 -13.17
C GLY A 300 -0.95 -13.74 -13.02
N GLU A 301 0.01 -13.24 -13.81
CA GLU A 301 1.41 -13.67 -13.74
C GLU A 301 2.03 -13.30 -12.39
N LEU A 302 1.73 -12.10 -11.89
CA LEU A 302 2.20 -11.64 -10.59
C LEU A 302 1.78 -12.59 -9.46
N TYR A 303 0.50 -13.00 -9.44
CA TYR A 303 0.01 -13.90 -8.39
C TYR A 303 0.54 -15.32 -8.56
N ALA A 304 0.72 -15.80 -9.79
CA ALA A 304 1.33 -17.09 -10.05
C ALA A 304 2.76 -17.12 -9.50
N ASP A 305 3.58 -16.12 -9.83
CA ASP A 305 4.96 -16.00 -9.36
C ASP A 305 5.03 -15.94 -7.82
N ILE A 306 4.18 -15.12 -7.17
CA ILE A 306 4.15 -15.02 -5.70
C ILE A 306 3.78 -16.36 -5.05
N ILE A 307 2.75 -17.04 -5.55
CA ILE A 307 2.26 -18.29 -4.94
C ILE A 307 3.27 -19.43 -5.19
N MET A 308 3.90 -19.46 -6.36
CA MET A 308 4.83 -20.52 -6.78
C MET A 308 6.28 -20.30 -6.34
N ASP A 309 6.60 -19.15 -5.73
CA ASP A 309 7.95 -18.73 -5.33
C ASP A 309 8.77 -19.80 -4.58
N LYS A 310 8.18 -20.45 -3.57
CA LYS A 310 8.91 -21.42 -2.72
C LYS A 310 8.07 -22.61 -2.25
N PRO A 311 8.71 -23.77 -1.95
CA PRO A 311 8.01 -24.96 -1.45
C PRO A 311 7.19 -24.73 -0.17
N GLU A 312 7.60 -23.78 0.66
CA GLU A 312 6.86 -23.38 1.86
C GLU A 312 5.46 -22.84 1.54
N ASN A 313 5.31 -22.11 0.43
CA ASN A 313 4.01 -21.62 -0.03
C ASN A 313 3.10 -22.79 -0.40
N LEU A 314 3.63 -23.81 -1.07
CA LEU A 314 2.88 -25.03 -1.37
C LEU A 314 2.48 -25.79 -0.10
N ALA A 315 3.37 -25.84 0.90
CA ALA A 315 3.09 -26.48 2.17
C ALA A 315 1.92 -25.79 2.91
N VAL A 316 1.90 -24.45 2.96
CA VAL A 316 0.83 -23.73 3.67
C VAL A 316 -0.54 -23.86 2.99
N ILE A 317 -0.58 -23.87 1.65
CA ILE A 317 -1.86 -24.06 0.94
C ILE A 317 -2.38 -25.50 1.03
N LYS A 318 -1.48 -26.49 1.15
CA LYS A 318 -1.85 -27.87 1.50
C LYS A 318 -2.39 -27.99 2.92
N SER A 319 -1.76 -27.32 3.90
CA SER A 319 -2.30 -27.31 5.27
C SER A 319 -3.64 -26.59 5.35
N LEU A 320 -3.86 -25.54 4.56
CA LEU A 320 -5.17 -24.89 4.44
C LEU A 320 -6.24 -25.85 3.90
N GLN A 321 -5.92 -26.64 2.86
CA GLN A 321 -6.84 -27.66 2.36
C GLN A 321 -7.26 -28.63 3.47
N LYS A 322 -6.30 -29.06 4.31
CA LYS A 322 -6.61 -29.87 5.48
C LYS A 322 -7.54 -29.15 6.46
N SER A 323 -7.30 -27.86 6.75
CA SER A 323 -8.21 -27.07 7.59
C SER A 323 -9.63 -27.00 7.03
N TYR A 324 -9.81 -26.93 5.70
CA TYR A 324 -11.14 -27.02 5.08
C TYR A 324 -11.78 -28.40 5.30
N THR A 325 -11.03 -29.48 5.10
CA THR A 325 -11.52 -30.85 5.34
C THR A 325 -11.91 -31.05 6.81
N ASP A 326 -11.04 -30.66 7.74
CA ASP A 326 -11.31 -30.76 9.18
C ASP A 326 -12.53 -29.92 9.59
N SER A 327 -12.71 -28.73 9.00
CA SER A 327 -13.87 -27.86 9.28
C SER A 327 -15.16 -28.41 8.69
N LEU A 328 -15.12 -29.07 7.53
CA LEU A 328 -16.29 -29.67 6.90
C LEU A 328 -16.87 -30.81 7.76
N ALA A 329 -16.00 -31.56 8.45
CA ALA A 329 -16.39 -32.66 9.32
C ALA A 329 -17.36 -32.24 10.44
N PHE A 330 -17.31 -30.99 10.93
CA PHE A 330 -18.29 -30.50 11.90
C PHE A 330 -19.71 -30.51 11.32
N PHE A 331 -19.87 -30.18 10.05
CA PHE A 331 -21.19 -30.08 9.41
C PHE A 331 -21.68 -31.43 8.90
N GLU A 332 -20.77 -32.28 8.40
CA GLU A 332 -21.10 -33.65 7.99
C GLU A 332 -21.59 -34.50 9.16
N ASN A 333 -21.03 -34.29 10.35
CA ASN A 333 -21.40 -35.01 11.57
C ASN A 333 -22.44 -34.27 12.43
N ALA A 334 -22.94 -33.10 11.97
CA ALA A 334 -23.81 -32.21 12.74
C ALA A 334 -23.27 -31.84 14.14
N ASP A 335 -21.94 -31.78 14.30
CA ASP A 335 -21.22 -31.46 15.53
C ASP A 335 -21.15 -29.94 15.76
N LYS A 336 -22.27 -29.37 16.22
CA LYS A 336 -22.38 -27.96 16.57
C LYS A 336 -21.43 -27.55 17.71
N ASP A 337 -21.26 -28.41 18.71
CA ASP A 337 -20.46 -28.09 19.90
C ASP A 337 -18.97 -28.07 19.56
N GLY A 338 -18.50 -29.00 18.72
CA GLY A 338 -17.15 -29.00 18.18
C GLY A 338 -16.84 -27.75 17.35
N PHE A 339 -17.79 -27.32 16.51
CA PHE A 339 -17.65 -26.05 15.78
C PHE A 339 -17.54 -24.85 16.74
N ILE A 340 -18.44 -24.72 17.72
CA ILE A 340 -18.43 -23.59 18.68
C ILE A 340 -17.13 -23.57 19.49
N LYS A 341 -16.66 -24.73 19.95
CA LYS A 341 -15.39 -24.86 20.68
C LYS A 341 -14.23 -24.36 19.82
N THR A 342 -14.13 -24.81 18.58
CA THR A 342 -13.06 -24.43 17.64
C THR A 342 -13.14 -22.94 17.30
N PHE A 343 -14.34 -22.41 17.06
CA PHE A 343 -14.57 -20.99 16.82
C PHE A 343 -14.04 -20.13 17.99
N ASN A 344 -14.32 -20.52 19.23
CA ASN A 344 -13.85 -19.79 20.40
C ASN A 344 -12.32 -19.88 20.60
N GLN A 345 -11.69 -21.00 20.21
CA GLN A 345 -10.22 -21.11 20.18
C GLN A 345 -9.61 -20.14 19.16
N ILE A 346 -10.20 -20.03 17.97
CA ILE A 346 -9.77 -19.08 16.94
C ILE A 346 -9.95 -17.64 17.45
N LYS A 347 -11.10 -17.33 18.06
CA LYS A 347 -11.34 -16.02 18.70
C LYS A 347 -10.26 -15.69 19.73
N GLN A 348 -9.89 -16.65 20.57
CA GLN A 348 -8.85 -16.46 21.58
C GLN A 348 -7.47 -16.18 20.94
N TRP A 349 -7.14 -16.86 19.84
CA TRP A 349 -5.89 -16.63 19.12
C TRP A 349 -5.82 -15.22 18.50
N PHE A 350 -6.92 -14.74 17.90
CA PHE A 350 -7.00 -13.36 17.43
C PHE A 350 -6.98 -12.34 18.59
N GLY A 351 -7.48 -12.71 19.76
CA GLY A 351 -7.52 -11.84 20.94
C GLY A 351 -8.23 -10.53 20.65
N ASP A 352 -7.65 -9.43 21.16
CA ASP A 352 -8.18 -8.07 21.03
C ASP A 352 -8.26 -7.58 19.57
N TYR A 353 -7.49 -8.18 18.65
CA TYR A 353 -7.57 -7.85 17.23
C TYR A 353 -8.94 -8.17 16.64
N SER A 354 -9.68 -9.15 17.18
CA SER A 354 -11.04 -9.46 16.71
C SER A 354 -11.96 -8.23 16.83
N GLU A 355 -11.94 -7.58 17.99
CA GLU A 355 -12.78 -6.39 18.26
C GLU A 355 -12.24 -5.15 17.55
N GLN A 356 -10.92 -5.04 17.42
CA GLN A 356 -10.30 -3.99 16.61
C GLN A 356 -10.73 -4.08 15.14
N PHE A 357 -10.58 -5.24 14.50
CA PHE A 357 -10.97 -5.43 13.09
C PHE A 357 -12.48 -5.26 12.87
N MET A 358 -13.31 -5.60 13.85
CA MET A 358 -14.75 -5.34 13.78
C MET A 358 -15.05 -3.83 13.77
N ARG A 359 -14.34 -3.03 14.59
CA ARG A 359 -14.50 -1.57 14.61
C ARG A 359 -13.98 -0.92 13.33
N GLU A 360 -12.80 -1.33 12.88
CA GLU A 360 -12.19 -0.83 11.64
C GLU A 360 -13.05 -1.14 10.41
N SER A 361 -13.53 -2.38 10.27
CA SER A 361 -14.39 -2.75 9.15
C SER A 361 -15.72 -1.99 9.15
N ARG A 362 -16.31 -1.71 10.32
CA ARG A 362 -17.53 -0.89 10.43
C ARG A 362 -17.32 0.53 9.89
N GLN A 363 -16.20 1.17 10.23
CA GLN A 363 -15.87 2.52 9.75
C GLN A 363 -15.64 2.52 8.23
N LEU A 364 -14.91 1.52 7.71
CA LEU A 364 -14.69 1.36 6.26
C LEU A 364 -16.01 1.17 5.50
N LEU A 365 -16.94 0.37 6.05
CA LEU A 365 -18.23 0.12 5.43
C LEU A 365 -19.15 1.33 5.44
N GLN A 366 -19.12 2.12 6.52
CA GLN A 366 -19.87 3.37 6.58
C GLN A 366 -19.44 4.32 5.46
N GLN A 367 -18.13 4.53 5.33
CA GLN A 367 -17.57 5.33 4.23
C GLN A 367 -17.91 4.77 2.86
N ALA A 368 -17.81 3.45 2.66
CA ALA A 368 -18.15 2.82 1.39
C ALA A 368 -19.63 2.95 1.03
N ASN A 369 -20.53 2.93 2.03
CA ASN A 369 -21.96 3.08 1.84
C ASN A 369 -22.34 4.52 1.44
N ASP A 370 -21.69 5.52 2.03
CA ASP A 370 -21.92 6.94 1.71
C ASP A 370 -21.59 7.29 0.25
N HIS A 371 -20.66 6.55 -0.38
CA HIS A 371 -20.26 6.74 -1.78
C HIS A 371 -21.17 6.00 -2.77
N ARG A 372 -22.19 5.28 -2.30
CA ARG A 372 -23.11 4.55 -3.17
C ARG A 372 -24.00 5.54 -3.91
N GLN A 373 -23.77 5.68 -5.22
CA GLN A 373 -24.77 6.30 -6.08
C GLN A 373 -25.93 5.30 -6.21
N HIS A 374 -27.12 5.73 -5.78
CA HIS A 374 -28.35 5.07 -6.17
C HIS A 374 -28.62 5.49 -7.61
N ASP A 375 -28.30 4.60 -8.56
CA ASP A 375 -28.79 4.70 -9.93
C ASP A 375 -30.32 4.58 -9.97
#